data_AF-B9V9Z6-F1
#
_entry.id   AF-B9V9Z6-F1
#
_cell.length_a   1.000
_cell.length_b   1.000
_cell.length_c   1.000
_cell.angle_alpha   90.00
_cell.angle_beta   90.00
_cell.angle_gamma   90.00
#
_symmetry.space_group_name_H-M   'P 1'
#
loop_
_entity.id
_entity.type
_entity.pdbx_description
1 polymer ?
#
loop_
_entity_poly.entity_id
_entity_poly.type
_entity_poly.pdbx_seq_one_letter_code
_entity_poly.pdbx_strand_id
1 'polypeptide(L)'
;FPRYQIGESLSISCFRAMEVLGVKDKVEAHGFMRKNGSYYAWGDEEWDLPFSHLPGEDNHSWQVIRSEFDQILLEHAKSEGVEVHEGVSVKEVHFENGRASSATWFRTGDDSETGTVSFDIVVDASGRNGVLGNRQIKDRRFHDVFRNIAVWGYWKDTPPLDLGPEGAIAVFSRENGWFWDIP
;
A
#
# COMPACT_ATOMS: atom_id res chain seq x y z
N PHE A 1 -10.62 -1.83 -10.33
CA PHE A 1 -9.59 -2.82 -9.95
C PHE A 1 -9.68 -4.00 -10.90
N PRO A 2 -8.62 -4.80 -11.07
CA PRO A 2 -7.27 -4.59 -10.54
C PRO A 2 -6.59 -3.35 -11.15
N ARG A 3 -5.56 -2.81 -10.48
CA ARG A 3 -4.68 -1.77 -11.05
C ARG A 3 -3.27 -1.91 -10.52
N TYR A 4 -2.28 -1.56 -11.34
CA TYR A 4 -0.89 -1.52 -10.91
C TYR A 4 -0.65 -0.51 -9.77
N GLN A 5 0.23 -0.85 -8.83
CA GLN A 5 0.74 0.04 -7.79
C GLN A 5 2.03 -0.51 -7.19
N ILE A 6 3.01 0.35 -6.90
CA ILE A 6 4.24 -0.06 -6.19
C ILE A 6 4.03 -0.11 -4.67
N GLY A 7 4.85 -0.91 -3.99
CA GLY A 7 4.86 -1.07 -2.53
C GLY A 7 4.36 -2.45 -2.13
N GLU A 8 5.18 -3.45 -2.39
CA GLU A 8 4.81 -4.87 -2.40
C GLU A 8 5.24 -5.61 -1.13
N SER A 9 6.21 -5.07 -0.37
CA SER A 9 6.66 -5.69 0.87
C SER A 9 5.89 -5.18 2.09
N LEU A 10 5.01 -6.00 2.64
CA LEU A 10 4.22 -5.64 3.81
C LEU A 10 5.03 -5.80 5.11
N SER A 11 4.77 -4.95 6.10
CA SER A 11 5.35 -5.07 7.45
C SER A 11 4.60 -6.10 8.29
N ILE A 12 5.25 -6.65 9.32
CA ILE A 12 4.61 -7.60 10.25
C ILE A 12 3.34 -7.04 10.91
N SER A 13 3.23 -5.71 11.07
CA SER A 13 2.00 -5.09 11.58
C SER A 13 0.78 -5.29 10.67
N CYS A 14 0.98 -5.51 9.37
CA CYS A 14 -0.10 -5.80 8.43
C CYS A 14 -0.79 -7.13 8.76
N PHE A 15 -0.06 -8.12 9.28
CA PHE A 15 -0.65 -9.38 9.76
C PHE A 15 -1.77 -9.11 10.77
N ARG A 16 -1.46 -8.34 11.83
CA ARG A 16 -2.43 -7.98 12.87
C ARG A 16 -3.56 -7.11 12.33
N ALA A 17 -3.25 -6.17 11.42
CA ALA A 17 -4.28 -5.35 10.78
C ALA A 17 -5.28 -6.22 9.99
N MET A 18 -4.81 -7.22 9.25
CA MET A 18 -5.68 -8.13 8.50
C MET A 18 -6.53 -9.03 9.39
N GLU A 19 -6.03 -9.42 10.57
CA GLU A 19 -6.84 -10.13 11.59
C GLU A 19 -7.99 -9.26 12.08
N VAL A 20 -7.71 -8.02 12.46
CA VAL A 20 -8.74 -7.08 12.93
C VAL A 20 -9.77 -6.78 11.84
N LEU A 21 -9.32 -6.69 10.59
CA LEU A 21 -10.20 -6.48 9.45
C LEU A 21 -10.96 -7.74 9.02
N GLY A 22 -10.65 -8.92 9.55
CA GLY A 22 -11.31 -10.18 9.15
C GLY A 22 -10.95 -10.66 7.73
N VAL A 23 -9.89 -10.12 7.13
CA VAL A 23 -9.49 -10.43 5.73
C VAL A 23 -8.31 -11.38 5.65
N LYS A 24 -7.64 -11.67 6.78
CA LYS A 24 -6.42 -12.51 6.82
C LYS A 24 -6.57 -13.82 6.05
N ASP A 25 -7.62 -14.58 6.31
CA ASP A 25 -7.79 -15.90 5.69
C ASP A 25 -7.95 -15.83 4.17
N LYS A 26 -8.56 -14.74 3.65
CA LYS A 26 -8.65 -14.49 2.20
C LYS A 26 -7.27 -14.18 1.59
N VAL A 27 -6.42 -13.45 2.32
CA VAL A 27 -5.05 -13.12 1.90
C VAL A 27 -4.15 -14.36 1.93
N GLU A 28 -4.26 -15.18 2.98
CA GLU A 28 -3.54 -16.46 3.10
C GLU A 28 -3.94 -17.44 1.99
N ALA A 29 -5.25 -17.57 1.72
CA ALA A 29 -5.77 -18.45 0.68
C ALA A 29 -5.34 -18.03 -0.74
N HIS A 30 -5.01 -16.75 -0.96
CA HIS A 30 -4.47 -16.29 -2.24
C HIS A 30 -3.07 -16.84 -2.53
N GLY A 31 -2.29 -17.15 -1.48
CA GLY A 31 -0.98 -17.77 -1.62
C GLY A 31 0.14 -16.80 -2.02
N PHE A 32 0.07 -15.55 -1.55
CA PHE A 32 1.22 -14.64 -1.65
C PHE A 32 2.46 -15.23 -0.96
N MET A 33 3.65 -14.84 -1.41
CA MET A 33 4.90 -15.24 -0.77
C MET A 33 4.90 -14.80 0.70
N ARG A 34 5.03 -15.77 1.62
CA ARG A 34 5.19 -15.48 3.04
C ARG A 34 6.56 -14.85 3.27
N LYS A 35 6.57 -13.74 4.01
CA LYS A 35 7.75 -12.97 4.39
C LYS A 35 8.03 -13.18 5.87
N ASN A 36 9.14 -13.84 6.18
CA ASN A 36 9.52 -14.16 7.56
C ASN A 36 10.52 -13.18 8.18
N GLY A 37 10.82 -12.08 7.49
CA GLY A 37 11.68 -11.02 8.03
C GLY A 37 12.15 -10.04 6.97
N SER A 38 13.32 -9.45 7.24
CA SER A 38 14.04 -8.61 6.29
C SER A 38 15.55 -8.81 6.43
N TYR A 39 16.27 -8.55 5.35
CA TYR A 39 17.72 -8.59 5.27
C TYR A 39 18.26 -7.22 4.84
N TYR A 40 19.37 -6.79 5.43
CA TYR A 40 20.01 -5.53 5.11
C TYR A 40 21.52 -5.73 4.93
N ALA A 41 22.05 -5.16 3.85
CA ALA A 41 23.47 -4.93 3.67
C ALA A 41 23.69 -3.42 3.51
N TRP A 42 24.19 -2.78 4.56
CA TRP A 42 24.25 -1.33 4.67
C TRP A 42 25.64 -0.84 5.08
N GLY A 43 26.32 -0.13 4.18
CA GLY A 43 27.74 0.16 4.33
C GLY A 43 28.55 -1.14 4.40
N ASP A 44 29.34 -1.27 5.46
CA ASP A 44 30.17 -2.46 5.74
C ASP A 44 29.47 -3.47 6.67
N GLU A 45 28.20 -3.23 7.03
CA GLU A 45 27.43 -4.05 7.95
C GLU A 45 26.34 -4.85 7.24
N GLU A 46 26.13 -6.09 7.71
CA GLU A 46 25.06 -6.96 7.24
C GLU A 46 24.31 -7.53 8.45
N TRP A 47 22.98 -7.53 8.37
CA TRP A 47 22.13 -8.09 9.42
C TRP A 47 20.77 -8.50 8.89
N ASP A 48 20.14 -9.43 9.59
CA ASP A 48 18.77 -9.84 9.39
C ASP A 48 17.87 -9.44 10.57
N LEU A 49 16.58 -9.31 10.27
CA LEU A 49 15.52 -9.05 11.24
C LEU A 49 14.44 -10.13 11.08
N PRO A 50 14.65 -11.34 11.62
CA PRO A 50 13.67 -12.41 11.54
C PRO A 50 12.47 -12.11 12.45
N PHE A 51 11.26 -12.35 11.94
CA PHE A 51 10.02 -12.15 12.70
C PHE A 51 9.80 -13.22 13.79
N SER A 52 10.57 -14.32 13.76
CA SER A 52 10.57 -15.34 14.82
C SER A 52 11.03 -14.82 16.19
N HIS A 53 11.72 -13.67 16.25
CA HIS A 53 12.09 -13.02 17.51
C HIS A 53 10.96 -12.21 18.15
N LEU A 54 9.83 -12.05 17.44
CA LEU A 54 8.65 -11.38 17.97
C LEU A 54 7.80 -12.36 18.80
N PRO A 55 7.06 -11.87 19.81
CA PRO A 55 6.16 -12.71 20.59
C PRO A 55 5.00 -13.23 19.74
N GLY A 56 4.51 -14.43 20.06
CA GLY A 56 3.43 -15.11 19.33
C GLY A 56 3.92 -16.22 18.41
N GLU A 57 2.99 -17.03 17.91
CA GLU A 57 3.26 -18.11 16.96
C GLU A 57 2.95 -17.64 15.52
N ASP A 58 3.63 -18.22 14.53
CA ASP A 58 3.43 -17.97 13.09
C ASP A 58 3.56 -16.49 12.67
N ASN A 59 4.51 -15.77 13.26
CA ASN A 59 4.78 -14.37 12.90
C ASN A 59 5.35 -14.27 11.48
N HIS A 60 4.52 -13.86 10.53
CA HIS A 60 4.92 -13.57 9.16
C HIS A 60 4.10 -12.42 8.56
N SER A 61 4.56 -11.93 7.42
CA SER A 61 3.84 -10.98 6.57
C SER A 61 3.82 -11.53 5.13
N TRP A 62 3.48 -10.71 4.14
CA TRP A 62 3.45 -11.12 2.74
C TRP A 62 4.24 -10.17 1.84
N GLN A 63 4.87 -10.73 0.81
CA GLN A 63 5.22 -10.00 -0.40
C GLN A 63 4.03 -10.11 -1.35
N VAL A 64 3.43 -8.99 -1.72
CA VAL A 64 2.14 -8.98 -2.43
C VAL A 64 2.22 -8.39 -3.82
N ILE A 65 1.47 -8.96 -4.75
CA ILE A 65 1.16 -8.29 -6.01
C ILE A 65 0.03 -7.29 -5.73
N ARG A 66 0.37 -5.99 -5.73
CA ARG A 66 -0.55 -4.94 -5.25
C ARG A 66 -1.88 -4.86 -6.00
N SER A 67 -1.89 -5.19 -7.29
CA SER A 67 -3.13 -5.20 -8.07
C SER A 67 -4.13 -6.24 -7.55
N GLU A 68 -3.64 -7.37 -7.07
CA GLU A 68 -4.42 -8.48 -6.55
C GLU A 68 -4.74 -8.27 -5.07
N PHE A 69 -3.75 -7.88 -4.28
CA PHE A 69 -3.92 -7.61 -2.85
C PHE A 69 -4.94 -6.50 -2.59
N ASP A 70 -4.81 -5.36 -3.27
CA ASP A 70 -5.77 -4.26 -3.09
C ASP A 70 -7.18 -4.68 -3.57
N GLN A 71 -7.29 -5.55 -4.58
CA GLN A 71 -8.58 -6.08 -5.02
C GLN A 71 -9.20 -7.00 -3.97
N ILE A 72 -8.43 -7.89 -3.33
CA ILE A 72 -8.92 -8.73 -2.22
C ILE A 72 -9.49 -7.86 -1.10
N LEU A 73 -8.77 -6.79 -0.72
CA LEU A 73 -9.24 -5.86 0.32
C LEU A 73 -10.53 -5.15 -0.09
N LEU A 74 -10.62 -4.70 -1.35
CA LEU A 74 -11.81 -4.00 -1.85
C LEU A 74 -13.04 -4.93 -1.93
N GLU A 75 -12.85 -6.15 -2.43
CA GLU A 75 -13.91 -7.16 -2.49
C GLU A 75 -14.33 -7.62 -1.09
N HIS A 76 -13.37 -7.71 -0.15
CA HIS A 76 -13.70 -7.97 1.24
C HIS A 76 -14.56 -6.85 1.83
N ALA A 77 -14.21 -5.58 1.62
CA ALA A 77 -15.04 -4.45 2.05
C ALA A 77 -16.47 -4.52 1.47
N LYS A 78 -16.63 -4.86 0.19
CA LYS A 78 -17.95 -5.10 -0.43
C LYS A 78 -18.71 -6.22 0.29
N SER A 79 -18.03 -7.32 0.62
CA SER A 79 -18.67 -8.45 1.34
C SER A 79 -19.11 -8.09 2.76
N GLU A 80 -18.49 -7.09 3.38
CA GLU A 80 -18.88 -6.52 4.68
C GLU A 80 -19.96 -5.43 4.56
N GLY A 81 -20.52 -5.22 3.36
CA GLY A 81 -21.63 -4.29 3.12
C GLY A 81 -21.22 -2.86 2.74
N VAL A 82 -19.94 -2.62 2.43
CA VAL A 82 -19.49 -1.31 1.94
C VAL A 82 -19.95 -1.10 0.50
N GLU A 83 -20.62 0.03 0.23
CA GLU A 83 -20.92 0.46 -1.13
C GLU A 83 -19.64 0.94 -1.82
N VAL A 84 -19.23 0.24 -2.87
CA VAL A 84 -18.00 0.53 -3.63
C VAL A 84 -18.35 0.90 -5.06
N HIS A 85 -17.94 2.08 -5.48
CA HIS A 85 -18.08 2.56 -6.85
C HIS A 85 -16.71 2.60 -7.54
N GLU A 86 -16.47 1.63 -8.42
CA GLU A 86 -15.26 1.59 -9.24
C GLU A 86 -15.44 2.38 -10.55
N GLY A 87 -14.31 2.77 -11.17
CA GLY A 87 -14.34 3.58 -12.39
C GLY A 87 -14.84 5.01 -12.14
N VAL A 88 -14.85 5.46 -10.89
CA VAL A 88 -15.27 6.79 -10.48
C VAL A 88 -14.11 7.49 -9.76
N SER A 89 -13.94 8.78 -9.99
CA SER A 89 -12.89 9.60 -9.39
C SER A 89 -13.46 10.86 -8.75
N VAL A 90 -13.16 11.08 -7.47
CA VAL A 90 -13.46 12.35 -6.79
C VAL A 90 -12.31 13.32 -7.04
N LYS A 91 -12.63 14.51 -7.55
CA LYS A 91 -11.63 15.56 -7.83
C LYS A 91 -11.77 16.78 -6.92
N GLU A 92 -12.96 16.98 -6.36
CA GLU A 92 -13.30 18.17 -5.57
C GLU A 92 -14.25 17.82 -4.43
N VAL A 93 -13.91 18.27 -3.23
CA VAL A 93 -14.73 18.21 -2.02
C VAL A 93 -15.24 19.61 -1.69
N HIS A 94 -16.54 19.73 -1.44
CA HIS A 94 -17.22 20.98 -1.13
C HIS A 94 -17.37 21.17 0.37
N PHE A 95 -17.22 22.41 0.82
CA PHE A 95 -17.27 22.79 2.22
C PHE A 95 -18.37 23.82 2.45
N GLU A 96 -19.18 23.57 3.48
CA GLU A 96 -20.22 24.47 3.94
C GLU A 96 -19.95 24.81 5.41
N ASN A 97 -19.89 26.11 5.73
CA ASN A 97 -19.61 26.60 7.08
C ASN A 97 -18.35 25.98 7.71
N GLY A 98 -17.32 25.70 6.90
CA GLY A 98 -16.06 25.09 7.35
C GLY A 98 -16.09 23.56 7.50
N ARG A 99 -17.19 22.89 7.16
CA ARG A 99 -17.31 21.42 7.19
C ARG A 99 -17.45 20.86 5.78
N ALA A 100 -16.72 19.79 5.46
CA ALA A 100 -16.92 19.07 4.21
C ALA A 100 -18.33 18.45 4.19
N SER A 101 -19.12 18.73 3.16
CA SER A 101 -20.54 18.32 3.07
C SER A 101 -20.85 17.45 1.85
N SER A 102 -20.08 17.60 0.77
CA SER A 102 -20.29 16.84 -0.46
C SER A 102 -19.02 16.78 -1.31
N ALA A 103 -19.04 15.98 -2.37
CA ALA A 103 -17.97 15.92 -3.36
C ALA A 103 -18.53 15.71 -4.76
N THR A 104 -17.82 16.27 -5.75
CA THR A 104 -18.09 15.99 -7.17
C THR A 104 -17.24 14.82 -7.64
N TRP A 105 -17.91 13.83 -8.21
CA TRP A 105 -17.28 12.66 -8.81
C TRP A 105 -17.40 12.69 -10.34
N PHE A 106 -16.45 12.04 -11.01
CA PHE A 106 -16.38 11.91 -12.47
C PHE A 106 -16.15 10.46 -12.85
N ARG A 107 -16.71 10.00 -13.98
CA ARG A 107 -16.33 8.73 -14.58
C ARG A 107 -14.85 8.78 -14.97
N THR A 108 -14.12 7.72 -14.66
CA THR A 108 -12.71 7.63 -15.04
C THR A 108 -12.58 7.54 -16.55
N GLY A 109 -11.86 8.48 -17.16
CA GLY A 109 -11.66 8.55 -18.61
C GLY A 109 -12.72 9.35 -19.36
N ASP A 110 -13.77 9.82 -18.67
CA ASP A 110 -14.81 10.67 -19.26
C ASP A 110 -15.25 11.73 -18.24
N ASP A 111 -14.75 12.95 -18.41
CA ASP A 111 -15.06 14.07 -17.52
C ASP A 111 -16.46 14.68 -17.76
N SER A 112 -17.18 14.22 -18.79
CA SER A 112 -18.56 14.67 -19.05
C SER A 112 -19.61 13.94 -18.21
N GLU A 113 -19.33 12.69 -17.80
CA GLU A 113 -20.18 11.93 -16.89
C GLU A 113 -19.77 12.22 -15.44
N THR A 114 -20.60 13.00 -14.74
CA THR A 114 -20.31 13.51 -13.39
C THR A 114 -21.57 13.56 -12.51
N GLY A 115 -21.37 13.60 -11.20
CA GLY A 115 -22.44 13.81 -10.23
C GLY A 115 -21.89 14.26 -8.87
N THR A 116 -22.80 14.43 -7.92
CA THR A 116 -22.48 14.85 -6.55
C THR A 116 -22.89 13.79 -5.55
N VAL A 117 -22.09 13.61 -4.51
CA VAL A 117 -22.42 12.79 -3.34
C VAL A 117 -22.31 13.64 -2.08
N SER A 118 -23.31 13.58 -1.21
CA SER A 118 -23.30 14.22 0.11
C SER A 118 -22.87 13.26 1.20
N PHE A 119 -22.19 13.75 2.24
CA PHE A 119 -21.71 12.94 3.35
C PHE A 119 -21.54 13.77 4.63
N ASP A 120 -21.44 13.06 5.75
CA ASP A 120 -21.12 13.68 7.04
C ASP A 120 -19.63 13.74 7.35
N ILE A 121 -18.90 12.74 6.88
CA ILE A 121 -17.47 12.58 7.14
C ILE A 121 -16.81 12.14 5.85
N VAL A 122 -15.65 12.73 5.56
CA VAL A 122 -14.80 12.34 4.44
C VAL A 122 -13.45 11.88 4.95
N VAL A 123 -12.96 10.78 4.38
CA VAL A 123 -11.59 10.29 4.57
C VAL A 123 -10.91 10.32 3.21
N ASP A 124 -9.90 11.17 3.06
CA ASP A 124 -9.10 11.22 1.82
C ASP A 124 -8.06 10.09 1.80
N ALA A 125 -8.41 8.98 1.15
CA ALA A 125 -7.54 7.86 0.88
C ALA A 125 -6.96 7.86 -0.56
N SER A 126 -6.89 9.02 -1.23
CA SER A 126 -6.43 9.15 -2.63
C SER A 126 -4.91 8.99 -2.83
N GLY A 127 -4.18 8.62 -1.78
CA GLY A 127 -2.74 8.39 -1.80
C GLY A 127 -1.94 9.64 -2.18
N ARG A 128 -0.94 9.49 -3.05
CA ARG A 128 -0.05 10.60 -3.44
C ARG A 128 -0.80 11.75 -4.13
N ASN A 129 -1.96 11.50 -4.76
CA ASN A 129 -2.75 12.55 -5.38
C ASN A 129 -3.20 13.61 -4.35
N GLY A 130 -3.66 13.16 -3.19
CA GLY A 130 -4.07 14.00 -2.05
C GLY A 130 -5.11 15.04 -2.44
N VAL A 131 -6.33 14.63 -2.76
CA VAL A 131 -7.42 15.53 -3.16
C VAL A 131 -7.59 16.68 -2.15
N LEU A 132 -7.63 16.38 -0.86
CA LEU A 132 -7.69 17.38 0.20
C LEU A 132 -6.31 17.98 0.47
N GLY A 133 -5.39 17.21 1.05
CA GLY A 133 -4.14 17.75 1.61
C GLY A 133 -3.18 18.38 0.58
N ASN A 134 -3.21 17.92 -0.67
CA ASN A 134 -2.33 18.45 -1.72
C ASN A 134 -3.01 19.49 -2.61
N ARG A 135 -4.30 19.32 -2.95
CA ARG A 135 -4.97 20.18 -3.94
C ARG A 135 -5.84 21.27 -3.33
N GLN A 136 -6.65 20.95 -2.32
CA GLN A 136 -7.63 21.90 -1.77
C GLN A 136 -7.13 22.60 -0.50
N ILE A 137 -6.71 21.84 0.52
CA ILE A 137 -6.17 22.36 1.78
C ILE A 137 -4.72 22.84 1.61
N LYS A 138 -3.95 22.15 0.75
CA LYS A 138 -2.55 22.48 0.41
C LYS A 138 -1.62 22.56 1.64
N ASP A 139 -1.81 21.66 2.60
CA ASP A 139 -1.01 21.58 3.83
C ASP A 139 0.14 20.56 3.74
N ARG A 140 0.29 19.87 2.60
CA ARG A 140 1.41 18.95 2.36
C ARG A 140 2.76 19.66 2.49
N ARG A 141 3.63 19.10 3.34
CA ARG A 141 5.03 19.54 3.51
C ARG A 141 5.99 18.43 3.14
N PHE A 142 6.97 18.74 2.32
CA PHE A 142 8.03 17.79 1.96
C PHE A 142 9.16 17.87 2.98
N HIS A 143 9.73 16.72 3.32
CA HIS A 143 10.94 16.67 4.12
C HIS A 143 12.14 17.10 3.26
N ASP A 144 13.08 17.86 3.82
CA ASP A 144 14.22 18.37 3.06
C ASP A 144 15.24 17.28 2.70
N VAL A 145 15.37 16.27 3.57
CA VAL A 145 16.30 15.14 3.37
C VAL A 145 15.73 14.04 2.48
N PHE A 146 14.46 13.66 2.64
CA PHE A 146 13.89 12.48 1.98
C PHE A 146 13.26 12.82 0.63
N ARG A 147 14.07 13.37 -0.28
CA ARG A 147 13.66 13.74 -1.64
C ARG A 147 14.13 12.69 -2.66
N ASN A 148 13.85 11.44 -2.35
CA ASN A 148 14.32 10.29 -3.11
C ASN A 148 13.49 10.11 -4.39
N ILE A 149 14.16 9.63 -5.44
CA ILE A 149 13.53 9.15 -6.67
C ILE A 149 13.75 7.64 -6.73
N ALA A 150 12.69 6.89 -7.02
CA ALA A 150 12.79 5.46 -7.24
C ALA A 150 12.65 5.16 -8.73
N VAL A 151 13.49 4.25 -9.22
CA VAL A 151 13.38 3.60 -10.52
C VAL A 151 13.39 2.10 -10.24
N TRP A 152 12.46 1.37 -10.81
CA TRP A 152 12.27 -0.05 -10.51
C TRP A 152 11.82 -0.83 -11.75
N GLY A 153 11.87 -2.15 -11.64
CA GLY A 153 11.46 -3.09 -12.67
C GLY A 153 11.12 -4.45 -12.06
N TYR A 154 10.79 -5.41 -12.92
CA TYR A 154 10.48 -6.77 -12.52
C TYR A 154 11.37 -7.73 -13.30
N TRP A 155 11.86 -8.77 -12.62
CA TRP A 155 12.66 -9.83 -13.20
C TRP A 155 11.93 -11.16 -13.03
N LYS A 156 12.22 -12.10 -13.92
CA LYS A 156 11.65 -13.44 -13.91
C LYS A 156 12.79 -14.44 -13.97
N ASP A 157 12.56 -15.63 -13.42
CA ASP A 157 13.49 -16.75 -13.43
C ASP A 157 14.80 -16.42 -12.70
N THR A 158 14.70 -15.55 -11.67
CA THR A 158 15.78 -15.23 -10.74
C THR A 158 15.83 -16.27 -9.63
N PRO A 159 17.04 -16.73 -9.22
CA PRO A 159 17.15 -17.58 -8.04
C PRO A 159 16.69 -16.80 -6.79
N PRO A 160 16.11 -17.47 -5.79
CA PRO A 160 15.85 -16.84 -4.50
C PRO A 160 17.13 -16.26 -3.91
N LEU A 161 17.00 -15.18 -3.15
CA LEU A 161 18.13 -14.65 -2.42
C LEU A 161 18.53 -15.64 -1.31
N ASP A 162 19.77 -16.10 -1.35
CA ASP A 162 20.36 -17.00 -0.35
C ASP A 162 20.89 -16.23 0.87
N LEU A 163 20.14 -15.21 1.32
CA LEU A 163 20.49 -14.34 2.44
C LEU A 163 19.23 -13.99 3.25
N GLY A 164 19.36 -14.05 4.57
CA GLY A 164 18.30 -13.71 5.51
C GLY A 164 17.15 -14.72 5.57
N PRO A 165 16.04 -14.35 6.23
CA PRO A 165 14.88 -15.22 6.42
C PRO A 165 14.15 -15.52 5.10
N GLU A 166 13.44 -16.64 5.06
CA GLU A 166 12.63 -17.02 3.89
C GLU A 166 11.62 -15.90 3.50
N GLY A 167 11.58 -15.61 2.19
CA GLY A 167 10.71 -14.58 1.61
C GLY A 167 11.02 -13.16 2.09
N ALA A 168 12.16 -12.92 2.73
CA ALA A 168 12.57 -11.60 3.17
C ALA A 168 12.66 -10.60 2.01
N ILE A 169 12.32 -9.35 2.29
CA ILE A 169 12.84 -8.25 1.49
C ILE A 169 14.33 -8.11 1.82
N ALA A 170 15.15 -7.89 0.79
CA ALA A 170 16.52 -7.50 0.98
C ALA A 170 16.76 -6.06 0.55
N VAL A 171 17.55 -5.33 1.32
CA VAL A 171 17.87 -3.93 1.08
C VAL A 171 19.37 -3.76 1.08
N PHE A 172 19.91 -3.25 -0.03
CA PHE A 172 21.33 -3.10 -0.24
C PHE A 172 21.68 -1.63 -0.47
N SER A 173 22.52 -1.07 0.38
CA SER A 173 23.04 0.29 0.21
C SER A 173 24.04 0.39 -0.95
N ARG A 174 24.13 1.59 -1.52
CA ARG A 174 25.12 2.00 -2.53
C ARG A 174 25.55 3.43 -2.20
N GLU A 175 26.68 3.88 -2.77
CA GLU A 175 27.23 5.23 -2.53
C GLU A 175 26.18 6.34 -2.63
N ASN A 176 25.27 6.25 -3.61
CA ASN A 176 24.27 7.26 -3.91
C ASN A 176 22.81 6.79 -3.67
N GLY A 177 22.59 5.77 -2.85
CA GLY A 177 21.24 5.29 -2.56
C GLY A 177 21.18 3.86 -2.06
N TRP A 178 20.15 3.14 -2.48
CA TRP A 178 19.93 1.73 -2.14
C TRP A 178 19.00 1.12 -3.18
N PHE A 179 18.98 -0.21 -3.24
CA PHE A 179 17.96 -0.95 -3.97
C PHE A 179 17.30 -1.99 -3.06
N TRP A 180 16.07 -2.36 -3.42
CA TRP A 180 15.38 -3.49 -2.81
C TRP A 180 15.34 -4.67 -3.75
N ASP A 181 15.31 -5.86 -3.15
CA ASP A 181 14.95 -7.11 -3.79
C ASP A 181 13.76 -7.70 -3.02
N ILE A 182 12.67 -7.97 -3.74
CA ILE A 182 11.42 -8.51 -3.21
C ILE A 182 11.06 -9.72 -4.10
N PRO A 183 11.03 -10.93 -3.54
CA PRO A 183 10.66 -12.14 -4.29
C PRO A 183 9.17 -12.21 -4.60
#